data_AF-A0A8X6K7X4-F1
#
_entry.id   AF-A0A8X6K7X4-F1
#
_cell.length_a   1.000
_cell.length_b   1.000
_cell.length_c   1.000
_cell.angle_alpha   90.00
_cell.angle_beta   90.00
_cell.angle_gamma   90.00
#
_symmetry.space_group_name_H-M   'P 1'
#
loop_
_entity.id
_entity.type
_entity.pdbx_description
1 polymer ?
#
loop_
_entity_poly.entity_id
_entity_poly.type
_entity_poly.pdbx_seq_one_letter_code
_entity_poly.pdbx_strand_id
1 'polypeptide(L)'
;MENLTMMVGQVGFYFVTVLVGILIHGFFVLPLLYLVMVRKNPYSFLIGMGQALATAFGTASSSATLPITINCLEENNGIDPRVSRFCLPIGATINMDGTALYEAVAAIFIAQVRGISLSIGSIIAISITATAASIGAAGIPQAGMVTMVMVLNVVGLPAEDVTLILVVDWILDRFRTTINVLGDAYGSAIVAHYSKNDLEELGNLEEITVETTTL
;
A
#
# COMPACT_ATOMS: atom_id res chain seq x y z
N MET A 1 -7.01 28.85 -24.27
CA MET A 1 -5.88 28.71 -23.33
C MET A 1 -6.37 28.67 -21.87
N GLU A 2 -7.34 29.49 -21.46
CA GLU A 2 -7.90 29.47 -20.09
C GLU A 2 -8.41 28.09 -19.62
N ASN A 3 -9.14 27.33 -20.46
CA ASN A 3 -9.61 25.98 -20.09
C ASN A 3 -8.48 24.97 -19.84
N LEU A 4 -7.37 25.08 -20.59
CA LEU A 4 -6.21 24.20 -20.41
C LEU A 4 -5.49 24.54 -19.10
N THR A 5 -5.30 25.83 -18.81
CA THR A 5 -4.69 26.29 -17.56
C THR A 5 -5.52 25.88 -16.34
N MET A 6 -6.85 26.00 -16.41
CA MET A 6 -7.73 25.54 -15.32
C MET A 6 -7.63 24.03 -15.11
N MET A 7 -7.67 23.24 -16.19
CA MET A 7 -7.57 21.78 -16.11
C MET A 7 -6.22 21.33 -15.52
N VAL A 8 -5.12 21.95 -15.95
CA VAL A 8 -3.78 21.70 -15.38
C VAL A 8 -3.75 22.06 -13.90
N GLY A 9 -4.37 23.17 -13.50
CA GLY A 9 -4.50 23.56 -12.10
C GLY A 9 -5.27 22.53 -11.27
N GLN A 10 -6.41 22.05 -11.77
CA GLN A 10 -7.23 21.03 -11.10
C GLN A 10 -6.47 19.72 -10.91
N VAL A 11 -5.79 19.23 -11.96
CA VAL A 11 -4.96 18.01 -11.88
C VAL A 11 -3.78 18.22 -10.93
N GLY A 12 -3.22 19.43 -10.86
CA GLY A 12 -2.18 19.79 -9.89
C GLY A 12 -2.66 19.70 -8.44
N PHE A 13 -3.85 20.23 -8.13
CA PHE A 13 -4.45 20.10 -6.79
C PHE A 13 -4.78 18.65 -6.44
N TYR A 14 -5.28 17.88 -7.41
CA TYR A 14 -5.48 16.45 -7.27
C TYR A 14 -4.17 15.73 -6.90
N PHE A 15 -3.10 15.98 -7.66
CA PHE A 15 -1.78 15.39 -7.41
C PHE A 15 -1.29 15.69 -5.99
N VAL A 16 -1.36 16.95 -5.56
CA VAL A 16 -0.95 17.35 -4.22
C VAL A 16 -1.82 16.68 -3.15
N THR A 17 -3.13 16.57 -3.37
CA THR A 17 -4.05 15.94 -2.42
C THR A 17 -3.71 14.46 -2.21
N VAL A 18 -3.49 13.72 -3.30
CA VAL A 18 -3.08 12.31 -3.22
C VAL A 18 -1.72 12.19 -2.55
N LEU A 19 -0.74 12.99 -2.97
CA LEU A 19 0.62 12.94 -2.42
C LEU A 19 0.62 13.21 -0.91
N VAL A 20 -0.06 14.25 -0.46
CA VAL A 20 -0.18 14.59 0.96
C VAL A 20 -0.88 13.46 1.73
N GLY A 21 -1.96 12.89 1.19
CA GLY A 21 -2.66 11.77 1.81
C GLY A 21 -1.75 10.55 1.99
N ILE A 22 -1.02 10.16 0.94
CA ILE A 22 -0.07 9.04 0.97
C ILE A 22 1.05 9.29 1.97
N LEU A 23 1.63 10.50 1.99
CA LEU A 23 2.70 10.85 2.93
C LEU A 23 2.20 10.88 4.38
N ILE A 24 0.99 11.39 4.63
CA ILE A 24 0.39 11.35 5.97
C ILE A 24 0.19 9.90 6.41
N HIS A 25 -0.35 9.07 5.53
CA HIS A 25 -0.58 7.65 5.84
C HIS A 25 0.75 6.92 6.13
N GLY A 26 1.73 7.09 5.25
CA GLY A 26 3.03 6.41 5.34
C GLY A 26 3.94 6.86 6.48
N PHE A 27 3.96 8.15 6.81
CA PHE A 27 4.90 8.72 7.79
C PHE A 27 4.28 9.06 9.15
N PHE A 28 2.94 9.03 9.26
CA PHE A 28 2.25 9.26 10.52
C PHE A 28 1.32 8.10 10.89
N VAL A 29 0.41 7.68 10.02
CA VAL A 29 -0.60 6.66 10.39
C VAL A 29 0.03 5.28 10.62
N LEU A 30 0.80 4.75 9.65
CA LEU A 30 1.45 3.44 9.78
C LEU A 30 2.50 3.41 10.91
N PRO A 31 3.40 4.41 11.05
CA PRO A 31 4.34 4.48 12.18
C PRO A 31 3.64 4.56 13.54
N LEU A 32 2.53 5.32 13.64
CA LEU A 32 1.75 5.40 14.88
C LEU A 32 1.10 4.06 15.21
N LEU A 33 0.54 3.37 14.22
CA LEU A 33 -0.02 2.03 14.42
C LEU A 33 1.04 1.06 14.94
N TYR A 34 2.23 1.04 14.31
CA TYR A 34 3.35 0.23 14.77
C TYR A 34 3.78 0.60 16.21
N LEU A 35 3.89 1.89 16.52
CA LEU A 35 4.27 2.36 17.85
C LEU A 35 3.25 1.93 18.91
N VAL A 36 1.95 2.01 18.62
CA VAL A 36 0.90 1.63 19.58
C VAL A 36 0.87 0.13 19.81
N MET A 37 1.01 -0.67 18.74
CA MET A 37 0.89 -2.13 18.78
C MET A 37 2.16 -2.82 19.28
N VAL A 38 3.33 -2.42 18.76
CA VAL A 38 4.63 -3.07 19.04
C VAL A 38 5.43 -2.33 20.11
N ARG A 39 5.12 -1.06 20.38
CA ARG A 39 5.80 -0.21 21.39
C ARG A 39 7.30 -0.07 21.17
N LYS A 40 7.74 -0.10 19.90
CA LYS A 40 9.10 0.15 19.46
C LYS A 40 9.17 1.39 18.57
N ASN A 41 10.35 1.97 18.42
CA ASN A 41 10.56 3.16 17.59
C ASN A 41 10.34 2.81 16.10
N PRO A 42 9.30 3.35 15.44
CA PRO A 42 9.01 3.06 14.04
C PRO A 42 10.07 3.62 13.07
N TYR A 43 10.72 4.73 13.42
CA TYR A 43 11.70 5.34 12.52
C TYR A 43 13.01 4.55 12.44
N SER A 44 13.37 3.84 13.50
CA SER A 44 14.50 2.88 13.44
C SER A 44 14.19 1.74 12.48
N PHE A 45 12.95 1.25 12.49
CA PHE A 45 12.48 0.22 11.58
C PHE A 45 12.47 0.71 10.12
N LEU A 46 12.02 1.96 9.91
CA LEU A 46 12.01 2.60 8.60
C LEU A 46 13.40 2.69 7.97
N ILE A 47 14.44 3.00 8.78
CA ILE A 47 15.82 3.05 8.31
C ILE A 47 16.27 1.67 7.79
N GLY A 48 15.92 0.59 8.49
CA GLY A 48 16.20 -0.79 8.04
C GLY A 48 15.52 -1.16 6.71
N MET A 49 14.45 -0.47 6.34
CA MET A 49 13.72 -0.66 5.08
C MET A 49 14.22 0.21 3.93
N GLY A 50 15.20 1.10 4.15
CA GLY A 50 15.59 2.14 3.18
C GLY A 50 15.90 1.62 1.77
N GLN A 51 16.59 0.48 1.65
CA GLN A 51 16.89 -0.13 0.35
C GLN A 51 15.63 -0.61 -0.37
N ALA A 52 14.74 -1.33 0.32
CA ALA A 52 13.48 -1.78 -0.24
C ALA A 52 12.60 -0.60 -0.67
N LEU A 53 12.50 0.46 0.15
CA LEU A 53 11.69 1.64 -0.18
C LEU A 53 12.24 2.39 -1.41
N ALA A 54 13.57 2.52 -1.52
CA ALA A 54 14.21 3.11 -2.69
C ALA A 54 13.99 2.26 -3.95
N THR A 55 14.07 0.93 -3.84
CA THR A 55 13.75 0.04 -4.96
C THR A 55 12.28 0.12 -5.36
N ALA A 56 11.34 0.09 -4.41
CA ALA A 56 9.91 0.24 -4.66
C ALA A 56 9.60 1.55 -5.39
N PHE A 57 10.22 2.65 -4.94
CA PHE A 57 10.08 3.94 -5.60
C PHE A 57 10.66 3.93 -7.03
N GLY A 58 11.79 3.25 -7.22
CA GLY A 58 12.47 3.14 -8.53
C GLY A 58 11.72 2.27 -9.54
N THR A 59 11.17 1.15 -9.09
CA THR A 59 10.49 0.16 -9.95
C THR A 59 9.01 0.43 -10.13
N ALA A 60 8.36 1.13 -9.19
CA ALA A 60 6.90 1.24 -9.09
C ALA A 60 6.19 -0.13 -9.06
N SER A 61 6.83 -1.15 -8.48
CA SER A 61 6.24 -2.48 -8.33
C SER A 61 6.55 -3.10 -6.96
N SER A 62 5.50 -3.43 -6.20
CA SER A 62 5.61 -4.14 -4.92
C SER A 62 6.14 -5.55 -5.14
N SER A 63 5.65 -6.25 -6.17
CA SER A 63 6.07 -7.62 -6.47
C SER A 63 7.53 -7.69 -6.93
N ALA A 64 8.01 -6.73 -7.71
CA ALA A 64 9.42 -6.68 -8.11
C ALA A 64 10.36 -6.39 -6.93
N THR A 65 9.84 -5.72 -5.89
CA THR A 65 10.62 -5.32 -4.72
C THR A 65 10.61 -6.38 -3.62
N LEU A 66 9.66 -7.32 -3.67
CA LEU A 66 9.41 -8.34 -2.64
C LEU A 66 10.67 -9.05 -2.12
N PRO A 67 11.61 -9.56 -2.96
CA PRO A 67 12.81 -10.22 -2.45
C PRO A 67 13.70 -9.30 -1.61
N ILE A 68 13.79 -8.03 -1.97
CA ILE A 68 14.58 -7.03 -1.25
C ILE A 68 13.88 -6.65 0.06
N THR A 69 12.55 -6.55 0.04
CA THR A 69 11.74 -6.33 1.25
C THR A 69 11.93 -7.46 2.27
N ILE A 70 11.91 -8.72 1.82
CA ILE A 70 12.16 -9.90 2.68
C ILE A 70 13.55 -9.79 3.33
N ASN A 71 14.60 -9.57 2.52
CA ASN A 71 15.96 -9.44 3.04
C ASN A 71 16.10 -8.27 4.04
N CYS A 72 15.49 -7.12 3.76
CA CYS A 72 15.53 -5.98 4.69
C CYS A 72 14.82 -6.29 6.02
N LEU A 73 13.68 -7.02 5.99
CA LEU A 73 12.99 -7.43 7.21
C LEU A 73 13.79 -8.44 8.03
N GLU A 74 14.32 -9.47 7.38
CA GLU A 74 15.06 -10.56 8.04
C GLU A 74 16.39 -10.05 8.59
N GLU A 75 17.21 -9.40 7.75
CA GLU A 75 18.59 -9.03 8.10
C GLU A 75 18.69 -7.72 8.87
N ASN A 76 17.96 -6.67 8.46
CA ASN A 76 18.13 -5.34 9.06
C ASN A 76 17.21 -5.12 10.27
N ASN A 77 15.98 -5.66 10.21
CA ASN A 77 14.95 -5.46 11.23
C ASN A 77 14.74 -6.68 12.14
N GLY A 78 15.41 -7.82 11.86
CA GLY A 78 15.39 -9.02 12.70
C GLY A 78 14.01 -9.66 12.83
N ILE A 79 13.17 -9.57 11.79
CA ILE A 79 11.87 -10.25 11.76
C ILE A 79 12.07 -11.73 11.42
N ASP A 80 11.34 -12.60 12.12
CA ASP A 80 11.42 -14.06 11.92
C ASP A 80 11.11 -14.43 10.46
N PRO A 81 11.98 -15.21 9.78
CA PRO A 81 11.78 -15.63 8.39
C PRO A 81 10.45 -16.35 8.13
N ARG A 82 9.91 -17.06 9.13
CA ARG A 82 8.62 -17.76 9.00
C ARG A 82 7.47 -16.77 8.84
N VAL A 83 7.56 -15.60 9.48
CA VAL A 83 6.55 -14.54 9.36
C VAL A 83 6.76 -13.72 8.10
N SER A 84 7.97 -13.24 7.82
CA SER A 84 8.25 -12.41 6.64
C SER A 84 7.88 -13.12 5.34
N ARG A 85 8.24 -14.41 5.21
CA ARG A 85 7.98 -15.23 4.00
C ARG A 85 6.51 -15.64 3.85
N PHE A 86 5.72 -15.55 4.91
CA PHE A 86 4.29 -15.76 4.85
C PHE A 86 3.53 -14.46 4.57
N CYS A 87 3.79 -13.42 5.36
CA CYS A 87 3.06 -12.16 5.32
C CYS A 87 3.36 -11.34 4.06
N LEU A 88 4.62 -11.20 3.65
CA LEU A 88 4.98 -10.29 2.57
C LEU A 88 4.42 -10.69 1.19
N PRO A 89 4.46 -11.98 0.77
CA PRO A 89 3.87 -12.37 -0.52
C PRO A 89 2.36 -12.14 -0.58
N ILE A 90 1.66 -12.34 0.54
CA ILE A 90 0.22 -12.08 0.67
C ILE A 90 -0.04 -10.57 0.66
N GLY A 91 0.72 -9.81 1.45
CA GLY A 91 0.61 -8.35 1.56
C GLY A 91 0.83 -7.65 0.23
N ALA A 92 1.86 -8.05 -0.53
CA ALA A 92 2.22 -7.44 -1.82
C ALA A 92 1.11 -7.50 -2.88
N THR A 93 0.06 -8.33 -2.66
CA THR A 93 -1.12 -8.40 -3.52
C THR A 93 -2.36 -7.80 -2.84
N ILE A 94 -2.58 -8.10 -1.56
CA ILE A 94 -3.84 -7.77 -0.87
C ILE A 94 -3.80 -6.38 -0.22
N ASN A 95 -2.65 -5.99 0.33
CA ASN A 95 -2.52 -4.80 1.17
C ASN A 95 -1.97 -3.61 0.35
N MET A 96 -2.87 -2.95 -0.38
CA MET A 96 -2.53 -1.81 -1.22
C MET A 96 -3.15 -0.49 -0.73
N ASP A 97 -2.72 -0.05 0.45
CA ASP A 97 -3.23 1.17 1.11
C ASP A 97 -3.15 2.43 0.22
N GLY A 98 -2.01 2.64 -0.43
CA GLY A 98 -1.78 3.75 -1.34
C GLY A 98 -2.69 3.69 -2.57
N THR A 99 -3.01 2.49 -3.04
CA THR A 99 -3.94 2.29 -4.16
C THR A 99 -5.37 2.62 -3.75
N ALA A 100 -5.83 2.14 -2.60
CA ALA A 100 -7.17 2.45 -2.09
C ALA A 100 -7.36 3.97 -1.86
N LEU A 101 -6.36 4.63 -1.27
CA LEU A 101 -6.37 6.08 -1.07
C LEU A 101 -6.44 6.83 -2.40
N TYR A 102 -5.59 6.45 -3.35
CA TYR A 102 -5.58 7.03 -4.69
C TYR A 102 -6.93 6.90 -5.39
N GLU A 103 -7.52 5.70 -5.39
CA GLU A 103 -8.79 5.43 -6.06
C GLU A 103 -9.94 6.23 -5.46
N ALA A 104 -9.99 6.31 -4.13
CA ALA A 104 -11.01 7.09 -3.44
C ALA A 104 -10.91 8.59 -3.79
N VAL A 105 -9.70 9.16 -3.75
CA VAL A 105 -9.47 10.57 -4.09
C VAL A 105 -9.74 10.83 -5.58
N ALA A 106 -9.33 9.93 -6.46
CA ALA A 106 -9.56 10.04 -7.91
C ALA A 106 -11.05 10.04 -8.26
N ALA A 107 -11.85 9.16 -7.65
CA ALA A 107 -13.29 9.09 -7.90
C ALA A 107 -13.99 10.39 -7.49
N ILE A 108 -13.64 10.91 -6.31
CA ILE A 108 -14.18 12.17 -5.79
C ILE A 108 -13.74 13.34 -6.67
N PHE A 109 -12.47 13.38 -7.08
CA PHE A 109 -11.95 14.40 -7.98
C PHE A 109 -12.68 14.43 -9.33
N ILE A 110 -12.86 13.26 -9.96
CA ILE A 110 -13.57 13.14 -11.24
C ILE A 110 -15.02 13.62 -11.11
N ALA A 111 -15.71 13.23 -10.02
CA ALA A 111 -17.06 13.72 -9.75
C ALA A 111 -17.10 15.25 -9.64
N GLN A 112 -16.13 15.86 -8.95
CA GLN A 112 -16.02 17.32 -8.82
C GLN A 112 -15.76 18.01 -10.16
N VAL A 113 -14.86 17.49 -10.99
CA VAL A 113 -14.57 18.03 -12.33
C VAL A 113 -15.79 17.96 -13.24
N ARG A 114 -16.58 16.88 -13.13
CA ARG A 114 -17.84 16.70 -13.88
C ARG A 114 -19.02 17.49 -13.28
N GLY A 115 -18.83 18.19 -12.16
CA GLY A 115 -19.90 18.93 -11.48
C GLY A 115 -20.99 18.03 -10.87
N ILE A 116 -20.67 16.75 -10.63
CA ILE A 116 -21.59 15.76 -10.07
C ILE A 116 -21.50 15.82 -8.54
N SER A 117 -22.62 16.11 -7.88
CA SER A 117 -22.70 16.08 -6.42
C SER A 117 -22.76 14.63 -5.91
N LEU A 118 -21.77 14.22 -5.13
CA LEU A 118 -21.78 12.93 -4.48
C LEU A 118 -22.63 12.97 -3.20
N SER A 119 -23.52 11.99 -3.06
CA SER A 119 -24.23 11.75 -1.80
C SER A 119 -23.32 11.09 -0.77
N ILE A 120 -23.69 11.13 0.52
CA ILE A 120 -22.98 10.38 1.57
C ILE A 120 -22.94 8.88 1.24
N GLY A 121 -24.04 8.33 0.70
CA GLY A 121 -24.09 6.93 0.27
C GLY A 121 -23.08 6.62 -0.85
N SER A 122 -22.90 7.54 -1.79
CA SER A 122 -21.90 7.41 -2.86
C SER A 122 -20.47 7.45 -2.31
N ILE A 123 -20.18 8.28 -1.31
CA ILE A 123 -18.86 8.34 -0.66
C ILE A 123 -18.55 7.03 0.07
N ILE A 124 -19.53 6.47 0.80
CA ILE A 124 -19.38 5.17 1.46
C ILE A 124 -19.15 4.06 0.42
N ALA A 125 -19.92 4.07 -0.68
CA ALA A 125 -19.74 3.12 -1.76
C ALA A 125 -18.33 3.21 -2.38
N ILE A 126 -17.84 4.42 -2.68
CA ILE A 126 -16.46 4.64 -3.15
C ILE A 126 -15.46 4.06 -2.17
N SER A 127 -15.61 4.31 -0.87
CA SER A 127 -14.68 3.79 0.14
C SER A 127 -14.63 2.27 0.16
N ILE A 128 -15.79 1.60 0.16
CA ILE A 128 -15.87 0.13 0.19
C ILE A 128 -15.30 -0.45 -1.11
N THR A 129 -15.68 0.12 -2.25
CA THR A 129 -15.24 -0.37 -3.56
C THR A 129 -13.76 -0.12 -3.78
N ALA A 130 -13.21 1.03 -3.37
CA ALA A 130 -11.77 1.29 -3.46
C ALA A 130 -10.97 0.29 -2.61
N THR A 131 -11.41 -0.01 -1.39
CA THR A 131 -10.78 -1.05 -0.57
C THR A 131 -10.88 -2.44 -1.20
N ALA A 132 -12.01 -2.77 -1.82
CA ALA A 132 -12.17 -4.06 -2.50
C ALA A 132 -11.32 -4.13 -3.79
N ALA A 133 -11.27 -3.04 -4.54
CA ALA A 133 -10.54 -2.91 -5.80
C ALA A 133 -9.03 -2.94 -5.57
N SER A 134 -8.54 -2.35 -4.47
CA SER A 134 -7.13 -2.39 -4.10
C SER A 134 -6.60 -3.79 -3.83
N ILE A 135 -7.46 -4.73 -3.38
CA ILE A 135 -7.11 -6.16 -3.23
C ILE A 135 -6.95 -6.83 -4.60
N GLY A 136 -7.72 -6.38 -5.60
CA GLY A 136 -7.71 -6.91 -6.96
C GLY A 136 -6.62 -6.31 -7.86
N ALA A 137 -5.95 -5.25 -7.41
CA ALA A 137 -4.85 -4.64 -8.15
C ALA A 137 -3.61 -5.54 -8.07
N ALA A 138 -2.99 -5.84 -9.22
CA ALA A 138 -1.74 -6.57 -9.23
C ALA A 138 -0.57 -5.69 -8.76
N GLY A 139 0.45 -6.27 -8.13
CA GLY A 139 1.64 -5.54 -7.63
C GLY A 139 2.61 -5.07 -8.73
N ILE A 140 2.09 -4.70 -9.90
CA ILE A 140 2.81 -4.24 -11.09
C ILE A 140 2.54 -2.74 -11.32
N PRO A 141 3.39 -2.03 -12.08
CA PRO A 141 3.20 -0.62 -12.35
C PRO A 141 1.85 -0.34 -13.00
N GLN A 142 1.23 0.79 -12.62
CA GLN A 142 -0.03 1.29 -13.19
C GLN A 142 -1.26 0.37 -13.02
N ALA A 143 -1.18 -0.68 -12.20
CA ALA A 143 -2.31 -1.59 -11.96
C ALA A 143 -3.54 -0.86 -11.40
N GLY A 144 -3.33 0.17 -10.58
CA GLY A 144 -4.39 0.99 -9.99
C GLY A 144 -5.28 1.71 -11.03
N MET A 145 -4.78 1.93 -12.25
CA MET A 145 -5.57 2.55 -13.32
C MET A 145 -6.66 1.62 -13.85
N VAL A 146 -6.39 0.30 -13.85
CA VAL A 146 -7.36 -0.71 -14.30
C VAL A 146 -8.47 -0.86 -13.28
N THR A 147 -8.12 -0.91 -12.00
CA THR A 147 -9.07 -1.06 -10.89
C THR A 147 -9.88 0.22 -10.65
N MET A 148 -9.34 1.39 -11.01
CA MET A 148 -10.07 2.67 -11.00
C MET A 148 -11.38 2.63 -11.81
N VAL A 149 -11.39 1.92 -12.94
CA VAL A 149 -12.60 1.76 -13.76
C VAL A 149 -13.73 1.09 -12.97
N MET A 150 -13.40 0.12 -12.11
CA MET A 150 -14.37 -0.53 -11.24
C MET A 150 -15.00 0.46 -10.25
N VAL A 151 -14.16 1.30 -9.64
CA VAL A 151 -14.60 2.30 -8.64
C VAL A 151 -15.51 3.36 -9.28
N LEU A 152 -15.16 3.87 -10.46
CA LEU A 152 -15.99 4.84 -11.19
C LEU A 152 -17.36 4.26 -11.57
N ASN A 153 -17.39 3.02 -12.05
CA ASN A 153 -18.62 2.36 -12.47
C ASN A 153 -19.63 2.20 -11.31
N VAL A 154 -19.16 1.94 -10.08
CA VAL A 154 -20.04 1.80 -8.90
C VAL A 154 -20.83 3.07 -8.60
N VAL A 155 -20.24 4.24 -8.87
CA VAL A 155 -20.92 5.53 -8.69
C VAL A 155 -21.50 6.11 -9.97
N GLY A 156 -21.49 5.33 -11.06
CA GLY A 156 -22.06 5.73 -12.35
C GLY A 156 -21.26 6.82 -13.09
N LEU A 157 -19.96 6.95 -12.79
CA LEU A 157 -19.07 7.87 -13.49
C LEU A 157 -18.49 7.22 -14.76
N PRO A 158 -18.29 7.97 -15.85
CA PRO A 158 -17.72 7.44 -17.09
C PRO A 158 -16.28 6.93 -16.90
N ALA A 159 -16.01 5.69 -17.29
CA ALA A 159 -14.68 5.09 -17.18
C ALA A 159 -13.59 5.82 -18.00
N GLU A 160 -13.98 6.52 -19.06
CA GLU A 160 -13.08 7.33 -19.90
C GLU A 160 -12.40 8.48 -19.13
N ASP A 161 -12.98 8.90 -18.00
CA ASP A 161 -12.43 9.98 -17.17
C ASP A 161 -11.13 9.63 -16.45
N VAL A 162 -10.78 8.34 -16.40
CA VAL A 162 -9.46 7.87 -15.93
C VAL A 162 -8.32 8.51 -16.74
N THR A 163 -8.57 8.88 -18.00
CA THR A 163 -7.57 9.56 -18.84
C THR A 163 -7.14 10.93 -18.31
N LEU A 164 -7.97 11.60 -17.50
CA LEU A 164 -7.66 12.91 -16.91
C LEU A 164 -6.49 12.86 -15.92
N ILE A 165 -6.34 11.74 -15.22
CA ILE A 165 -5.33 11.56 -14.17
C ILE A 165 -4.12 10.76 -14.63
N LEU A 166 -4.19 10.13 -15.82
CA LEU A 166 -3.12 9.32 -16.41
C LEU A 166 -1.78 10.06 -16.50
N VAL A 167 -1.81 11.36 -16.79
CA VAL A 167 -0.58 12.17 -16.98
C VAL A 167 0.25 12.31 -15.71
N VAL A 168 -0.38 12.24 -14.53
CA VAL A 168 0.31 12.36 -13.23
C VAL A 168 0.50 11.01 -12.54
N ASP A 169 -0.19 9.97 -13.00
CA ASP A 169 -0.21 8.64 -12.37
C ASP A 169 1.19 8.05 -12.24
N TRP A 170 2.06 8.19 -13.24
CA TRP A 170 3.40 7.60 -13.22
C TRP A 170 4.28 8.06 -12.04
N ILE A 171 4.04 9.27 -11.50
CA ILE A 171 4.73 9.77 -10.30
C ILE A 171 4.04 9.25 -9.05
N LEU A 172 2.72 9.40 -8.98
CA LEU A 172 1.92 8.96 -7.84
C LEU A 172 2.09 7.47 -7.58
N ASP A 173 2.18 6.67 -8.63
CA ASP A 173 2.38 5.22 -8.58
C ASP A 173 3.62 4.80 -7.79
N ARG A 174 4.70 5.56 -7.93
CA ARG A 174 5.94 5.34 -7.18
C ARG A 174 5.71 5.54 -5.69
N PHE A 175 5.05 6.63 -5.30
CA PHE A 175 4.71 6.90 -3.90
C PHE A 175 3.74 5.86 -3.34
N ARG A 176 2.70 5.48 -4.11
CA ARG A 176 1.75 4.41 -3.72
C ARG A 176 2.50 3.11 -3.44
N THR A 177 3.35 2.69 -4.38
CA THR A 177 4.12 1.45 -4.25
C THR A 177 5.00 1.47 -3.02
N THR A 178 5.73 2.57 -2.78
CA THR A 178 6.59 2.71 -1.60
C THR A 178 5.81 2.58 -0.30
N ILE A 179 4.62 3.17 -0.21
CA ILE A 179 3.80 3.07 1.01
C ILE A 179 3.14 1.70 1.16
N ASN A 180 2.72 1.05 0.07
CA ASN A 180 2.21 -0.33 0.12
C ASN A 180 3.27 -1.28 0.70
N VAL A 181 4.51 -1.21 0.17
CA VAL A 181 5.64 -2.01 0.68
C VAL A 181 5.95 -1.70 2.14
N LEU A 182 5.85 -0.44 2.55
CA LEU A 182 6.03 -0.04 3.94
C LEU A 182 4.93 -0.59 4.86
N GLY A 183 3.67 -0.57 4.40
CA GLY A 183 2.53 -1.15 5.10
C GLY A 183 2.72 -2.64 5.34
N ASP A 184 3.12 -3.40 4.31
CA ASP A 184 3.41 -4.84 4.42
C ASP A 184 4.53 -5.14 5.42
N ALA A 185 5.56 -4.30 5.43
CA ALA A 185 6.69 -4.42 6.35
C ALA A 185 6.25 -4.20 7.81
N TYR A 186 5.49 -3.13 8.08
CA TYR A 186 4.93 -2.89 9.42
C TYR A 186 3.95 -3.99 9.83
N GLY A 187 3.07 -4.43 8.92
CA GLY A 187 2.13 -5.51 9.16
C GLY A 187 2.84 -6.80 9.55
N SER A 188 3.88 -7.18 8.82
CA SER A 188 4.70 -8.36 9.12
C SER A 188 5.37 -8.25 10.51
N ALA A 189 5.86 -7.07 10.87
CA ALA A 189 6.47 -6.85 12.18
C ALA A 189 5.45 -6.87 13.33
N ILE A 190 4.23 -6.37 13.10
CA ILE A 190 3.12 -6.47 14.06
C ILE A 190 2.73 -7.93 14.26
N VAL A 191 2.54 -8.69 13.18
CA VAL A 191 2.24 -10.14 13.25
C VAL A 191 3.33 -10.87 14.02
N ALA A 192 4.61 -10.63 13.70
CA ALA A 192 5.73 -11.24 14.41
C ALA A 192 5.74 -10.91 15.91
N HIS A 193 5.34 -9.69 16.30
CA HIS A 193 5.25 -9.30 17.70
C HIS A 193 4.19 -10.11 18.47
N TYR A 194 3.03 -10.35 17.86
CA TYR A 194 1.93 -11.07 18.51
C TYR A 194 2.05 -12.59 18.42
N SER A 195 2.74 -13.12 17.40
CA SER A 195 2.97 -14.57 17.22
C SER A 195 4.20 -15.11 17.94
N LYS A 196 4.84 -14.33 18.84
CA LYS A 196 6.10 -14.72 19.48
C LYS A 196 6.04 -16.08 20.20
N ASN A 197 4.95 -16.35 20.92
CA ASN A 197 4.79 -17.61 21.66
C ASN A 197 4.64 -18.80 20.70
N ASP A 198 3.86 -18.64 19.63
CA ASP A 198 3.65 -19.68 18.61
C ASP A 198 4.98 -20.00 17.89
N LEU A 199 5.79 -18.97 17.62
CA LEU A 199 7.10 -19.11 16.98
C LEU A 199 8.13 -19.82 17.89
N GLU A 200 8.08 -19.58 19.20
CA GLU A 200 8.89 -20.28 20.20
C GLU A 200 8.47 -21.76 20.30
N GLU A 201 7.18 -22.04 20.34
CA GLU A 201 6.66 -23.41 20.38
C GLU A 201 7.06 -24.19 19.11
N LEU A 202 6.90 -23.59 17.93
CA LEU A 202 7.34 -24.19 16.66
C LEU A 202 8.85 -24.47 16.63
N GLY A 203 9.67 -23.56 17.17
CA GLY A 203 11.12 -23.77 17.25
C GLY A 203 11.49 -24.96 18.12
N ASN A 204 10.85 -25.08 19.29
CA ASN A 204 11.08 -26.21 20.20
C ASN A 204 10.66 -27.55 19.57
N LEU A 205 9.55 -27.57 18.83
CA LEU A 205 9.09 -28.77 18.12
C LEU A 205 10.07 -29.20 17.02
N GLU A 206 10.61 -28.25 16.26
CA GLU A 206 11.64 -28.52 15.25
C GLU A 206 12.89 -29.14 15.88
N GLU A 207 13.41 -28.59 16.98
CA GLU A 207 14.56 -29.15 17.72
C GLU A 207 14.31 -30.60 18.17
N ILE A 208 13.14 -30.88 18.78
CA ILE A 208 12.77 -32.21 19.24
C ILE A 208 12.70 -33.22 18.08
N THR A 209 12.16 -32.82 16.92
CA THR A 209 12.10 -33.69 15.74
C THR A 209 13.47 -34.00 15.15
N VAL A 210 14.40 -33.04 15.17
CA VAL A 210 15.78 -33.26 14.69
C VAL A 210 16.51 -34.24 15.61
N GLU A 211 16.35 -34.13 16.93
CA GLU A 211 16.94 -35.08 17.89
C GLU A 211 16.38 -36.50 17.73
N THR A 212 15.07 -36.65 17.48
CA THR A 212 14.46 -37.98 17.32
C THR A 212 14.75 -38.64 15.97
N THR A 213 15.08 -37.88 14.93
CA THR A 213 15.39 -38.43 13.59
C THR A 213 16.88 -38.75 13.41
N THR A 214 17.74 -38.28 14.33
CA THR A 214 19.20 -38.52 14.30
C THR A 214 19.66 -39.70 15.15
N LEU A 215 18.72 -40.41 15.79
CA LEU A 215 18.91 -41.67 16.52
C LEU A 215 18.43 -42.87 15.69
#